data_AF-A0A259PD82-F1
#
_entry.id   AF-A0A259PD82-F1
#
_cell.length_a   1.000
_cell.length_b   1.000
_cell.length_c   1.000
_cell.angle_alpha   90.00
_cell.angle_beta   90.00
_cell.angle_gamma   90.00
#
_symmetry.space_group_name_H-M   'P 1'
#
loop_
_entity.id
_entity.type
_entity.pdbx_description
1 polymer ?
#
loop_
_entity_poly.entity_id
_entity_poly.type
_entity_poly.pdbx_seq_one_letter_code
_entity_poly.pdbx_strand_id
1 'polypeptide(L)'
;MPRWPLWLLCAAYALPGFFGRDPWKGDGLPFGVMWQIAAGHSTWLQPSIYGHPVGGGWLPYWLGAASIDLFGPWLGAITSSRLPFIALLALALMQTWYA
;
A
#
# COMPACT_ATOMS: atom_id res chain seq x y z
N MET A 1 19.61 9.91 -23.36
CA MET A 1 19.18 10.99 -22.42
C MET A 1 19.36 10.49 -20.99
N PRO A 2 20.02 11.23 -20.09
CA PRO A 2 20.19 10.82 -18.70
C PRO A 2 18.83 10.78 -17.99
N ARG A 3 18.44 9.61 -17.50
CA ARG A 3 17.09 9.32 -16.96
C ARG A 3 16.96 9.69 -15.47
N TRP A 4 18.10 9.94 -14.82
CA TRP A 4 18.24 10.24 -13.39
C TRP A 4 17.34 11.39 -12.88
N PRO A 5 17.12 12.50 -13.61
CA PRO A 5 16.30 13.61 -13.11
C PRO A 5 14.83 13.20 -12.93
N LEU A 6 14.34 12.25 -13.74
CA LEU A 6 12.97 11.75 -13.67
C LEU A 6 12.80 10.75 -12.53
N TRP A 7 13.80 9.90 -12.27
CA TRP A 7 13.82 9.05 -11.08
C TRP A 7 13.80 9.88 -9.81
N LEU A 8 14.58 10.97 -9.77
CA LEU A 8 14.52 11.93 -8.68
C LEU A 8 13.16 12.59 -8.55
N LEU A 9 12.52 12.99 -9.66
CA LEU A 9 11.21 13.60 -9.61
C LEU A 9 10.16 12.62 -9.06
N CYS A 10 10.19 11.36 -9.50
CA CYS A 10 9.31 10.31 -8.99
C CYS A 10 9.55 10.07 -7.49
N ALA A 11 10.80 10.00 -7.07
CA ALA A 11 11.17 9.86 -5.66
C ALA A 11 10.75 11.07 -4.84
N ALA A 12 10.99 12.29 -5.32
CA ALA A 12 10.60 13.53 -4.67
C ALA A 12 9.09 13.70 -4.54
N TYR A 13 8.30 13.11 -5.45
CA TYR A 13 6.84 13.10 -5.35
C TYR A 13 6.33 12.01 -4.39
N ALA A 14 6.89 10.81 -4.45
CA ALA A 14 6.40 9.66 -3.69
C ALA A 14 6.81 9.66 -2.20
N LEU A 15 8.05 10.07 -1.90
CA LEU A 15 8.62 9.97 -0.55
C LEU A 15 7.91 10.90 0.47
N PRO A 16 7.63 12.19 0.18
CA PRO A 16 7.03 13.09 1.18
C PRO A 16 5.60 12.71 1.54
N GLY A 17 4.84 12.11 0.62
CA GLY A 17 3.46 11.68 0.87
C GLY A 17 3.36 10.45 1.80
N PHE A 18 4.48 9.76 2.03
CA PHE A 18 4.51 8.47 2.72
C PHE A 18 5.04 8.54 4.15
N PHE A 19 6.15 9.24 4.36
CA PHE A 19 6.82 9.31 5.65
C PHE A 19 6.19 10.35 6.57
N GLY A 20 5.99 9.98 7.83
CA GLY A 20 5.54 10.90 8.89
C GLY A 20 4.08 11.35 8.78
N ARG A 21 3.29 10.79 7.87
CA ARG A 21 1.86 11.11 7.75
C ARG A 21 0.99 10.08 8.44
N ASP A 22 0.31 10.50 9.50
CA ASP A 22 -0.71 9.68 10.15
C ASP A 22 -1.88 9.35 9.20
N PRO A 23 -2.52 8.19 9.37
CA PRO A 23 -3.72 7.86 8.61
C PRO A 23 -4.79 8.94 8.80
N TRP A 24 -5.36 9.43 7.71
CA TRP A 24 -6.50 10.35 7.78
C TRP A 24 -7.78 9.57 8.07
N LYS A 25 -8.89 10.29 8.28
CA LYS A 25 -10.20 9.72 8.65
C LYS A 25 -10.72 8.64 7.70
N GLY A 26 -10.36 8.70 6.41
CA GLY A 26 -10.76 7.72 5.40
C GLY A 26 -9.84 6.49 5.29
N ASP A 27 -8.64 6.55 5.87
CA ASP A 27 -7.59 5.53 5.67
C ASP A 27 -7.72 4.36 6.66
N GLY A 28 -8.45 4.54 7.77
CA GLY A 28 -8.52 3.57 8.85
C GLY A 28 -9.25 2.27 8.48
N LEU A 29 -10.34 2.37 7.73
CA LEU A 29 -11.14 1.23 7.29
C LEU A 29 -10.33 0.29 6.35
N PRO A 30 -9.76 0.78 5.23
CA PRO A 30 -8.95 -0.08 4.36
C PRO A 30 -7.70 -0.62 5.04
N PHE A 31 -7.03 0.18 5.88
CA PHE A 31 -5.90 -0.31 6.69
C PHE A 31 -6.32 -1.46 7.62
N GLY A 32 -7.44 -1.31 8.32
CA GLY A 32 -7.97 -2.32 9.22
C GLY A 32 -8.24 -3.65 8.53
N VAL A 33 -8.73 -3.64 7.29
CA VAL A 33 -8.96 -4.86 6.49
C VAL A 33 -7.63 -5.54 6.18
N MET A 34 -6.65 -4.78 5.67
CA MET A 34 -5.32 -5.30 5.35
C MET A 34 -4.65 -5.91 6.58
N TRP A 35 -4.77 -5.24 7.73
CA TRP A 35 -4.21 -5.70 8.99
C TRP A 35 -4.92 -6.95 9.53
N GLN A 36 -6.25 -7.07 9.42
CA GLN A 36 -6.95 -8.28 9.82
C GLN A 36 -6.60 -9.49 8.95
N ILE A 37 -6.37 -9.29 7.65
CA ILE A 37 -5.89 -10.35 6.76
C ILE A 37 -4.47 -10.77 7.17
N ALA A 38 -3.55 -9.81 7.35
CA ALA A 38 -2.16 -10.08 7.77
C ALA A 38 -2.08 -10.76 9.16
N ALA A 39 -2.95 -10.35 10.10
CA ALA A 39 -3.04 -10.95 11.43
C ALA A 39 -3.74 -12.33 11.44
N GLY A 40 -4.27 -12.81 10.31
CA GLY A 40 -4.99 -14.08 10.21
C GLY A 40 -6.40 -14.08 10.79
N HIS A 41 -6.96 -12.91 11.11
CA HIS A 41 -8.34 -12.75 11.58
C HIS A 41 -9.37 -12.66 10.45
N SER A 42 -8.91 -12.38 9.24
CA SER A 42 -9.72 -12.33 8.03
C SER A 42 -9.10 -13.21 6.94
N THR A 43 -9.92 -13.64 5.99
CA THR A 43 -9.46 -14.48 4.89
C THR A 43 -9.16 -13.65 3.65
N TRP A 44 -8.24 -14.13 2.82
CA TRP A 44 -7.90 -13.48 1.55
C TRP A 44 -9.08 -13.44 0.57
N LEU A 45 -9.88 -14.51 0.52
CA LEU A 45 -11.01 -14.63 -0.40
C LEU A 45 -12.26 -13.88 0.08
N GLN A 46 -12.35 -13.58 1.38
CA GLN A 46 -13.46 -12.86 1.96
C GLN A 46 -12.93 -11.82 2.96
N PRO A 47 -12.43 -10.67 2.44
CA PRO A 47 -11.96 -9.57 3.26
C PRO A 47 -13.06 -9.10 4.20
N SER A 48 -12.75 -9.03 5.49
CA SER A 48 -13.71 -8.72 6.54
C SER A 48 -13.05 -7.87 7.63
N ILE A 49 -13.87 -7.08 8.30
CA ILE A 49 -13.53 -6.34 9.51
C ILE A 49 -14.48 -6.79 10.61
N TYR A 50 -13.95 -7.34 11.69
CA TYR A 50 -14.75 -7.78 12.85
C TYR A 50 -15.91 -8.71 12.46
N GLY A 51 -15.67 -9.61 11.49
CA GLY A 51 -16.68 -10.54 10.99
C GLY A 51 -17.66 -9.95 9.96
N HIS A 52 -17.61 -8.64 9.69
CA HIS A 52 -18.40 -8.02 8.63
C HIS A 52 -17.61 -8.01 7.32
N PRO A 53 -18.14 -8.62 6.24
CA PRO A 53 -17.48 -8.59 4.94
C PRO A 53 -17.41 -7.14 4.43
N VAL A 54 -16.24 -6.73 3.96
CA VAL A 54 -16.04 -5.41 3.36
C VAL A 54 -16.10 -5.57 1.85
N GLY A 55 -17.08 -4.90 1.23
CA GLY A 55 -17.18 -4.84 -0.23
C GLY A 55 -16.08 -3.97 -0.84
N GLY A 56 -15.66 -4.30 -2.06
CA GLY A 56 -14.62 -3.56 -2.77
C GLY A 56 -13.71 -4.47 -3.60
N GLY A 57 -12.69 -3.88 -4.22
CA GLY A 57 -11.67 -4.64 -4.93
C GLY A 57 -10.79 -5.44 -3.97
N TRP A 58 -10.51 -6.69 -4.28
CA TRP A 58 -9.68 -7.56 -3.44
C TRP A 58 -8.19 -7.26 -3.56
N LEU A 59 -7.76 -6.83 -4.76
CA LEU A 59 -6.36 -6.60 -5.09
C LEU A 59 -5.65 -5.61 -4.14
N PRO A 60 -6.22 -4.43 -3.81
CA PRO A 60 -5.60 -3.51 -2.87
C PRO A 60 -5.40 -4.12 -1.49
N TYR A 61 -6.35 -4.92 -1.01
CA TYR A 61 -6.28 -5.57 0.29
C TYR A 61 -5.21 -6.65 0.32
N TRP A 62 -5.09 -7.45 -0.74
CA TRP A 62 -4.06 -8.47 -0.86
C TRP A 62 -2.66 -7.86 -0.89
N LEU A 63 -2.46 -6.82 -1.70
CA LEU A 63 -1.20 -6.12 -1.77
C LEU A 63 -0.81 -5.50 -0.43
N GLY A 64 -1.77 -4.84 0.23
CA GLY A 64 -1.55 -4.26 1.55
C GLY A 64 -1.21 -5.30 2.61
N ALA A 65 -1.98 -6.40 2.69
CA ALA A 65 -1.76 -7.47 3.65
C ALA A 65 -0.41 -8.17 3.43
N ALA A 66 -0.09 -8.56 2.19
CA ALA A 66 1.19 -9.18 1.86
C ALA A 66 2.38 -8.27 2.18
N SER A 67 2.23 -6.97 1.97
CA SER A 67 3.25 -5.99 2.33
C SER A 67 3.41 -5.84 3.84
N ILE A 68 2.31 -5.89 4.62
CA ILE A 68 2.37 -5.90 6.08
C ILE A 68 3.08 -7.16 6.59
N ASP A 69 2.79 -8.34 6.02
CA ASP A 69 3.46 -9.58 6.40
C ASP A 69 4.96 -9.54 6.11
N LEU A 70 5.34 -8.99 4.95
CA LEU A 70 6.73 -8.96 4.52
C LEU A 70 7.53 -7.88 5.23
N PHE A 71 7.00 -6.65 5.37
CA PHE A 71 7.76 -5.49 5.85
C PHE A 71 7.31 -4.94 7.21
N GLY A 72 6.22 -5.45 7.77
CA GLY A 72 5.65 -5.03 9.05
C GLY A 72 6.65 -4.99 10.20
N PRO A 73 7.52 -6.01 10.38
CA PRO A 73 8.52 -6.02 11.44
C PRO A 73 9.57 -4.90 11.35
N TRP A 74 9.84 -4.36 10.15
CA TRP A 74 10.87 -3.35 9.93
C TRP A 74 10.32 -1.93 9.85
N LEU A 75 9.17 -1.75 9.21
CA LEU A 75 8.61 -0.42 8.90
C LEU A 75 7.35 -0.08 9.70
N GLY A 76 6.79 -1.04 10.43
CA GLY A 76 5.48 -0.96 11.06
C GLY A 76 4.34 -1.19 10.06
N ALA A 77 3.17 -1.61 10.57
CA ALA A 77 2.05 -2.02 9.73
C ALA A 77 1.51 -0.87 8.84
N ILE A 78 1.42 0.35 9.38
CA ILE A 78 0.88 1.52 8.67
C ILE A 78 1.74 1.89 7.47
N THR A 79 3.06 1.95 7.67
CA THR A 79 4.02 2.25 6.60
C THR A 79 4.01 1.12 5.57
N SER A 80 4.08 -0.12 6.03
CA SER A 80 4.12 -1.30 5.16
C SER A 80 2.89 -1.41 4.27
N SER A 81 1.70 -1.05 4.76
CA SER A 81 0.46 -1.14 3.98
C SER A 81 0.41 -0.20 2.77
N ARG A 82 1.20 0.90 2.76
CA ARG A 82 1.21 1.85 1.62
C ARG A 82 2.34 1.61 0.62
N LEU A 83 3.34 0.82 0.99
CA LEU A 83 4.47 0.45 0.14
C LEU A 83 4.07 -0.08 -1.26
N PRO A 84 3.10 -1.01 -1.41
CA PRO A 84 2.77 -1.56 -2.72
C PRO A 84 2.14 -0.51 -3.65
N PHE A 85 1.38 0.45 -3.12
CA PHE A 85 0.75 1.51 -3.91
C PHE A 85 1.79 2.51 -4.44
N ILE A 86 2.84 2.78 -3.66
CA ILE A 86 3.97 3.59 -4.11
C ILE A 86 4.73 2.88 -5.22
N ALA A 87 4.96 1.57 -5.08
CA ALA A 87 5.60 0.77 -6.13
C ALA A 87 4.78 0.79 -7.42
N LEU A 88 3.45 0.65 -7.34
CA LEU A 88 2.55 0.74 -8.50
C LEU A 88 2.56 2.12 -9.15
N LEU A 89 2.59 3.19 -8.36
CA LEU A 89 2.72 4.56 -8.88
C LEU A 89 4.05 4.72 -9.63
N ALA A 90 5.15 4.26 -9.04
CA ALA A 90 6.46 4.32 -9.68
C ALA A 90 6.49 3.52 -10.98
N LEU A 91 5.89 2.32 -11.00
CA LEU A 91 5.76 1.51 -12.22
C LEU A 91 4.91 2.19 -13.29
N ALA A 92 3.79 2.80 -12.92
CA ALA A 92 2.96 3.55 -13.86
C ALA A 92 3.72 4.72 -14.49
N LEU A 93 4.48 5.48 -13.68
CA LEU A 93 5.33 6.57 -14.15
C LEU A 93 6.50 6.08 -15.02
N MET A 94 7.02 4.88 -14.79
CA MET A 94 8.01 4.27 -15.69
C MET A 94 7.38 3.88 -17.02
N GLN A 95 6.19 3.26 -16.99
CA GLN A 95 5.50 2.76 -18.18
C GLN A 95 5.12 3.87 -19.16
N THR A 96 4.73 5.05 -18.67
CA THR A 96 4.47 6.21 -19.56
C THR A 96 5.69 6.65 -20.37
N TRP A 97 6.89 6.24 -19.96
CA TRP A 97 8.14 6.58 -20.62
C TRP A 97 8.73 5.44 -21.46
N TYR A 98 8.27 4.21 -21.27
CA TYR A 98 8.66 3.05 -22.09
C TYR A 98 7.65 2.74 -23.21
N ALA A 99 6.46 3.34 -23.18
CA ALA A 99 5.46 3.30 -24.26
C ALA A 99 5.89 4.20 -25.43
#